data_AF-A0A958HNZ0-F1
#
_entry.id   AF-A0A958HNZ0-F1
#
_cell.length_a   1.000
_cell.length_b   1.000
_cell.length_c   1.000
_cell.angle_alpha   90.00
_cell.angle_beta   90.00
_cell.angle_gamma   90.00
#
_symmetry.space_group_name_H-M   'P 1'
#
loop_
_entity.id
_entity.type
_entity.pdbx_description
1 polymer ?
#
loop_
_entity_poly.entity_id
_entity_poly.type
_entity_poly.pdbx_seq_one_letter_code
_entity_poly.pdbx_strand_id
1 'polypeptide(L)'
;FNEPTTGAFGAITAENARRGVTSLLATTATAPIPDLVACLEFARQWMAGPQAGAQVLGVHLEGPYFERVQAGAQDPAAIRNPDDGTVDALLAHADVVRMMSYAPELPGALTLTRRLARLGIVAAAGHSMARDKDVLAAMDAGLSHIIHVWSAQSTTVREGPWRKPGLLEASLTFDGLTVEMIADNRHLPPTLMKLAVKCIGPDRLCIVSDATSGAGLPDGSRFRMGGLEYEVSNGVGMMLDRSSFAGSSTLLNQMLPVLVDVVGVPLVEAVRMATLNPARAIGVDDRKGSLLPGMDADIAIFNDDFTAWRVMISGRTVTSNQ
;
A
#
# COMPACT_ATOMS: atom_id res chain seq x y z
N PHE A 1 4.81 1.76 -9.66
CA PHE A 1 6.10 1.26 -10.20
C PHE A 1 5.95 0.35 -11.42
N ASN A 2 4.86 0.44 -12.18
CA ASN A 2 4.65 -0.36 -13.41
C ASN A 2 5.52 0.06 -14.60
N GLU A 3 6.28 1.15 -14.49
CA GLU A 3 7.29 1.55 -15.48
C GLU A 3 8.68 1.14 -14.95
N PRO A 4 9.21 -0.03 -15.36
CA PRO A 4 10.46 -0.59 -14.82
C PRO A 4 11.69 0.06 -15.48
N THR A 5 11.86 1.37 -15.28
CA THR A 5 13.00 2.13 -15.80
C THR A 5 13.78 2.81 -14.68
N THR A 6 15.08 3.01 -14.89
CA THR A 6 15.94 3.74 -13.95
C THR A 6 15.45 5.16 -13.72
N GLY A 7 14.91 5.80 -14.76
CA GLY A 7 14.33 7.14 -14.69
C GLY A 7 13.11 7.20 -13.76
N ALA A 8 12.15 6.29 -13.95
CA ALA A 8 10.93 6.23 -13.15
C ALA A 8 11.22 5.89 -11.68
N PHE A 9 11.97 4.80 -11.41
CA PHE A 9 12.33 4.42 -10.05
C PHE A 9 13.17 5.51 -9.35
N GLY A 10 14.12 6.12 -10.08
CA GLY A 10 14.93 7.22 -9.58
C GLY A 10 14.10 8.45 -9.20
N ALA A 11 13.15 8.85 -10.06
CA ALA A 11 12.26 9.98 -9.78
C ALA A 11 11.36 9.70 -8.55
N ILE A 12 10.72 8.53 -8.49
CA ILE A 12 9.82 8.17 -7.38
C ILE A 12 10.58 8.11 -6.06
N THR A 13 11.72 7.41 -6.03
CA THR A 13 12.51 7.25 -4.80
C THR A 13 13.14 8.56 -4.34
N ALA A 14 13.61 9.41 -5.27
CA ALA A 14 14.14 10.72 -4.93
C ALA A 14 13.05 11.66 -4.39
N GLU A 15 11.86 11.69 -4.99
CA GLU A 15 10.78 12.55 -4.51
C GLU A 15 10.28 12.11 -3.15
N ASN A 16 10.09 10.81 -2.92
CA ASN A 16 9.74 10.27 -1.61
C ASN A 16 10.81 10.61 -0.55
N ALA A 17 12.10 10.48 -0.89
CA ALA A 17 13.19 10.86 0.01
C ALA A 17 13.17 12.34 0.38
N ARG A 18 12.92 13.24 -0.58
CA ARG A 18 12.80 14.69 -0.29
C ARG A 18 11.64 15.02 0.64
N ARG A 19 10.69 14.12 0.80
CA ARG A 19 9.48 14.28 1.60
C ARG A 19 9.55 13.57 2.94
N GLY A 20 10.70 12.96 3.28
CA GLY A 20 10.90 12.28 4.56
C GLY A 20 10.62 10.78 4.55
N VAL A 21 10.29 10.20 3.38
CA VAL A 21 10.16 8.75 3.24
C VAL A 21 11.54 8.15 2.98
N THR A 22 12.07 7.38 3.92
CA THR A 22 13.41 6.77 3.81
C THR A 22 13.39 5.42 3.11
N SER A 23 12.25 4.72 3.13
CA SER A 23 12.08 3.42 2.52
C SER A 23 10.62 3.17 2.14
N LEU A 24 10.42 2.31 1.14
CA LEU A 24 9.11 1.99 0.57
C LEU A 24 9.10 0.59 -0.07
N LEU A 25 7.91 0.07 -0.33
CA LEU A 25 7.72 -1.02 -1.28
C LEU A 25 7.42 -0.44 -2.67
N ALA A 26 8.04 -1.02 -3.70
CA ALA A 26 7.69 -0.70 -5.06
C ALA A 26 6.36 -1.37 -5.41
N THR A 27 5.25 -0.64 -5.34
CA THR A 27 3.92 -1.18 -5.64
C THR A 27 3.62 -1.20 -7.13
N THR A 28 3.17 -2.35 -7.63
CA THR A 28 2.66 -2.51 -9.00
C THR A 28 1.14 -2.58 -8.97
N ALA A 29 0.46 -1.85 -9.86
CA ALA A 29 -0.94 -2.10 -10.17
C ALA A 29 -1.10 -3.38 -11.01
N THR A 30 -2.34 -3.86 -11.11
CA THR A 30 -2.76 -4.98 -11.95
C THR A 30 -2.33 -4.74 -13.41
N ALA A 31 -1.61 -5.72 -13.95
CA ALA A 31 -1.06 -5.71 -15.30
C ALA A 31 -0.93 -7.16 -15.81
N PRO A 32 -0.72 -7.37 -17.13
CA PRO A 32 -0.38 -8.68 -17.66
C PRO A 32 0.81 -9.31 -16.92
N ILE A 33 0.75 -10.63 -16.71
CA ILE A 33 1.79 -11.37 -15.96
C ILE A 33 3.22 -11.11 -16.49
N PRO A 34 3.48 -11.08 -17.82
CA PRO A 34 4.82 -10.76 -18.32
C PRO A 34 5.32 -9.37 -17.88
N ASP A 35 4.43 -8.39 -17.80
CA ASP A 35 4.78 -7.02 -17.40
C ASP A 35 5.09 -6.95 -15.90
N LEU A 36 4.33 -7.69 -15.07
CA LEU A 36 4.61 -7.83 -13.65
C LEU A 36 5.95 -8.54 -13.41
N VAL A 37 6.24 -9.60 -14.16
CA VAL A 37 7.55 -10.29 -14.12
C VAL A 37 8.68 -9.33 -14.48
N ALA A 38 8.54 -8.54 -15.55
CA ALA A 38 9.54 -7.53 -15.92
C ALA A 38 9.76 -6.50 -14.81
N CYS A 39 8.70 -6.07 -14.11
CA CYS A 39 8.81 -5.19 -12.95
C CYS A 39 9.59 -5.84 -11.80
N LEU A 40 9.34 -7.13 -11.51
CA LEU A 40 10.03 -7.88 -10.45
C LEU A 40 11.52 -8.08 -10.77
N GLU A 41 11.86 -8.41 -12.02
CA GLU A 41 13.24 -8.52 -12.48
C GLU A 41 13.97 -7.19 -12.41
N PHE A 42 13.33 -6.10 -12.82
CA PHE A 42 13.91 -4.77 -12.72
C PHE A 42 14.11 -4.35 -11.26
N ALA A 43 13.11 -4.56 -10.39
CA ALA A 43 13.21 -4.25 -8.97
C ALA A 43 14.37 -5.01 -8.30
N ARG A 44 14.59 -6.28 -8.66
CA ARG A 44 15.76 -7.06 -8.24
C ARG A 44 17.07 -6.37 -8.59
N GLN A 45 17.21 -5.93 -9.84
CA GLN A 45 18.42 -5.25 -10.32
C GLN A 45 18.60 -3.89 -9.62
N TRP A 46 17.52 -3.13 -9.48
CA TRP A 46 17.51 -1.84 -8.77
C TRP A 46 17.99 -1.98 -7.32
N MET A 47 17.46 -2.98 -6.60
CA MET A 47 17.82 -3.21 -5.19
C MET A 47 19.26 -3.69 -4.99
N ALA A 48 19.86 -4.33 -5.99
CA ALA A 48 21.27 -4.71 -5.96
C ALA A 48 22.23 -3.52 -6.20
N GLY A 49 21.72 -2.43 -6.77
CA GLY A 49 22.49 -1.23 -7.07
C GLY A 49 22.49 -0.19 -5.94
N PRO A 50 23.36 0.83 -6.03
CA PRO A 50 23.33 1.95 -5.12
C PRO A 50 22.05 2.77 -5.32
N GLN A 51 21.34 3.05 -4.21
CA GLN A 51 20.13 3.86 -4.23
C GLN A 51 20.41 5.27 -3.69
N ALA A 52 20.02 6.30 -4.45
CA ALA A 52 20.23 7.71 -4.11
C ALA A 52 19.01 8.38 -3.43
N GLY A 53 17.86 7.70 -3.44
CA GLY A 53 16.62 8.13 -2.78
C GLY A 53 16.14 7.10 -1.76
N ALA A 54 14.82 7.10 -1.53
CA ALA A 54 14.15 6.16 -0.63
C ALA A 54 14.51 4.72 -1.00
N GLN A 55 14.82 3.89 -0.01
CA GLN A 55 15.19 2.50 -0.22
C GLN A 55 13.97 1.69 -0.65
N VAL A 56 14.05 1.03 -1.79
CA VAL A 56 13.10 -0.01 -2.18
C VAL A 56 13.43 -1.27 -1.36
N LEU A 57 12.53 -1.66 -0.46
CA LEU A 57 12.70 -2.83 0.43
C LEU A 57 12.17 -4.14 -0.18
N GLY A 58 11.53 -4.02 -1.33
CA GLY A 58 10.95 -5.10 -2.12
C GLY A 58 9.77 -4.60 -2.93
N VAL A 59 9.00 -5.53 -3.47
CA VAL A 59 7.84 -5.27 -4.31
C VAL A 59 6.56 -5.63 -3.56
N HIS A 60 5.57 -4.75 -3.69
CA HIS A 60 4.18 -5.04 -3.37
C HIS A 60 3.43 -5.31 -4.67
N LEU A 61 3.01 -6.56 -4.87
CA LEU A 61 2.15 -6.94 -5.98
C LEU A 61 0.70 -6.64 -5.60
N GLU A 62 0.17 -5.48 -5.99
CA GLU A 62 -1.25 -5.16 -5.82
C GLU A 62 -2.05 -5.77 -6.98
N GLY A 63 -2.49 -7.02 -6.77
CA GLY A 63 -3.16 -7.84 -7.80
C GLY A 63 -2.20 -8.83 -8.47
N PRO A 64 -2.59 -9.43 -9.60
CA PRO A 64 -3.80 -9.16 -10.40
C PRO A 64 -5.03 -9.96 -9.94
N TYR A 65 -4.96 -10.61 -8.78
CA TYR A 65 -5.96 -11.57 -8.31
C TYR A 65 -7.09 -10.91 -7.52
N PHE A 66 -7.90 -10.09 -8.21
CA PHE A 66 -8.94 -9.28 -7.60
C PHE A 66 -10.34 -9.62 -8.08
N GLU A 67 -11.35 -9.24 -7.28
CA GLU A 67 -12.74 -9.36 -7.68
C GLU A 67 -13.10 -8.24 -8.65
N ARG A 68 -13.65 -8.61 -9.82
CA ARG A 68 -13.86 -7.68 -10.94
C ARG A 68 -14.81 -6.54 -10.58
N VAL A 69 -15.83 -6.81 -9.77
CA VAL A 69 -16.77 -5.76 -9.33
C VAL A 69 -16.14 -4.78 -8.34
N GLN A 70 -14.99 -5.12 -7.77
CA GLN A 70 -14.18 -4.28 -6.89
C GLN A 70 -12.87 -3.86 -7.57
N ALA A 71 -12.83 -3.79 -8.91
CA ALA A 71 -11.61 -3.40 -9.63
C ALA A 71 -11.12 -1.99 -9.28
N GLY A 72 -12.03 -1.03 -9.06
CA GLY A 72 -11.65 0.38 -8.91
C GLY A 72 -10.85 0.84 -10.14
N ALA A 73 -9.64 1.34 -9.91
CA ALA A 73 -8.71 1.76 -10.97
C ALA A 73 -7.85 0.62 -11.56
N GLN A 74 -7.98 -0.62 -11.09
CA GLN A 74 -7.21 -1.75 -11.63
C GLN A 74 -7.72 -2.13 -13.02
N ASP A 75 -6.81 -2.41 -13.98
CA ASP A 75 -7.18 -2.75 -15.36
C ASP A 75 -8.01 -4.06 -15.41
N PRO A 76 -9.32 -3.99 -15.75
CA PRO A 76 -10.18 -5.16 -15.73
C PRO A 76 -9.75 -6.26 -16.72
N ALA A 77 -9.04 -5.91 -17.79
CA ALA A 77 -8.54 -6.87 -18.78
C ALA A 77 -7.42 -7.75 -18.21
N ALA A 78 -6.71 -7.27 -17.19
CA ALA A 78 -5.62 -7.98 -16.55
C ALA A 78 -6.02 -8.68 -15.24
N ILE A 79 -7.24 -8.47 -14.71
CA ILE A 79 -7.75 -9.16 -13.51
C ILE A 79 -7.96 -10.66 -13.78
N ARG A 80 -7.54 -11.49 -12.81
CA ARG A 80 -7.50 -12.97 -12.92
C ARG A 80 -7.87 -13.64 -11.58
N ASN A 81 -8.04 -14.96 -11.60
CA ASN A 81 -8.17 -15.76 -10.37
C ASN A 81 -6.83 -16.41 -9.99
N PRO A 82 -6.54 -16.63 -8.69
CA PRO A 82 -5.33 -17.31 -8.24
C PRO A 82 -5.11 -18.72 -8.81
N ASP A 83 -6.17 -19.46 -9.15
CA ASP A 83 -6.08 -20.85 -9.64
C ASP A 83 -5.87 -20.99 -11.16
N ASP A 84 -5.67 -19.88 -11.87
CA ASP A 84 -5.55 -19.87 -13.33
C ASP A 84 -4.19 -20.37 -13.88
N GLY A 85 -3.31 -20.83 -12.98
CA GLY A 85 -1.98 -21.34 -13.32
C GLY A 85 -0.88 -20.28 -13.44
N THR A 86 -1.17 -18.99 -13.21
CA THR A 86 -0.18 -17.91 -13.37
C THR A 86 0.61 -17.55 -12.11
N VAL A 87 0.13 -17.95 -10.93
CA VAL A 87 0.76 -17.63 -9.63
C VAL A 87 2.22 -18.06 -9.59
N ASP A 88 2.55 -19.20 -10.19
CA ASP A 88 3.92 -19.74 -10.18
C ASP A 88 4.93 -18.81 -10.85
N ALA A 89 4.51 -18.09 -11.91
CA ALA A 89 5.37 -17.13 -12.59
C ALA A 89 5.74 -15.96 -11.67
N LEU A 90 4.80 -15.49 -10.84
CA LEU A 90 5.07 -14.40 -9.88
C LEU A 90 5.87 -14.90 -8.67
N LEU A 91 5.52 -16.07 -8.13
CA LEU A 91 6.20 -16.64 -6.96
C LEU A 91 7.61 -17.16 -7.25
N ALA A 92 7.98 -17.33 -8.52
CA ALA A 92 9.39 -17.53 -8.90
C ALA A 92 10.30 -16.35 -8.50
N HIS A 93 9.73 -15.18 -8.19
CA HIS A 93 10.43 -13.98 -7.73
C HIS A 93 10.18 -13.68 -6.24
N ALA A 94 9.85 -14.70 -5.44
CA ALA A 94 9.52 -14.56 -4.02
C ALA A 94 10.60 -13.85 -3.18
N ASP A 95 11.85 -13.85 -3.62
CA ASP A 95 12.94 -13.20 -2.91
C ASP A 95 12.90 -11.66 -2.97
N VAL A 96 12.19 -11.07 -3.94
CA VAL A 96 11.96 -9.61 -4.04
C VAL A 96 10.54 -9.19 -3.69
N VAL A 97 9.57 -10.10 -3.76
CA VAL A 97 8.20 -9.81 -3.30
C VAL A 97 8.20 -9.74 -1.77
N ARG A 98 7.56 -8.72 -1.21
CA ARG A 98 7.35 -8.57 0.24
C ARG A 98 5.89 -8.66 0.63
N MET A 99 5.01 -8.25 -0.28
CA MET A 99 3.57 -8.28 -0.08
C MET A 99 2.87 -8.61 -1.38
N MET A 100 1.78 -9.39 -1.31
CA MET A 100 0.88 -9.59 -2.43
C MET A 100 -0.55 -9.40 -1.96
N SER A 101 -1.27 -8.49 -2.64
CA SER A 101 -2.69 -8.25 -2.39
C SER A 101 -3.56 -9.03 -3.36
N TYR A 102 -4.61 -9.65 -2.83
CA TYR A 102 -5.58 -10.42 -3.60
C TYR A 102 -6.96 -10.40 -2.91
N ALA A 103 -7.97 -10.86 -3.62
CA ALA A 103 -9.32 -11.04 -3.07
C ALA A 103 -9.46 -12.45 -2.46
N PRO A 104 -9.64 -12.58 -1.13
CA PRO A 104 -9.55 -13.86 -0.42
C PRO A 104 -10.69 -14.84 -0.69
N GLU A 105 -11.81 -14.38 -1.27
CA GLU A 105 -12.95 -15.21 -1.67
C GLU A 105 -12.75 -15.93 -3.01
N LEU A 106 -11.73 -15.56 -3.78
CA LEU A 106 -11.54 -16.10 -5.12
C LEU A 106 -11.09 -17.57 -5.11
N PRO A 107 -11.43 -18.33 -6.18
CA PRO A 107 -10.90 -19.68 -6.38
C PRO A 107 -9.36 -19.70 -6.31
N GLY A 108 -8.82 -20.62 -5.51
CA GLY A 108 -7.37 -20.76 -5.29
C GLY A 108 -6.77 -19.79 -4.26
N ALA A 109 -7.52 -18.81 -3.75
CA ALA A 109 -6.99 -17.80 -2.82
C ALA A 109 -6.39 -18.43 -1.55
N LEU A 110 -7.08 -19.37 -0.90
CA LEU A 110 -6.53 -20.06 0.30
C LEU A 110 -5.24 -20.84 0.01
N THR A 111 -5.09 -21.39 -1.19
CA THR A 111 -3.84 -22.05 -1.60
C THR A 111 -2.74 -21.02 -1.78
N LEU A 112 -3.04 -19.89 -2.44
CA LEU A 112 -2.12 -18.77 -2.58
C LEU A 112 -1.68 -18.25 -1.19
N THR A 113 -2.61 -18.01 -0.26
CA THR A 113 -2.30 -17.53 1.10
C THR A 113 -1.28 -18.41 1.81
N ARG A 114 -1.49 -19.74 1.81
CA ARG A 114 -0.55 -20.67 2.45
C ARG A 114 0.82 -20.65 1.79
N ARG A 115 0.89 -20.43 0.47
CA ARG A 115 2.16 -20.33 -0.26
C ARG A 115 2.89 -19.05 0.08
N LEU A 116 2.19 -17.90 0.10
CA LEU A 116 2.76 -16.61 0.50
C LEU A 116 3.33 -16.68 1.92
N ALA A 117 2.56 -17.22 2.87
CA ALA A 117 3.02 -17.39 4.25
C ALA A 117 4.28 -18.26 4.37
N ARG A 118 4.35 -19.39 3.64
CA ARG A 118 5.56 -20.25 3.61
C ARG A 118 6.78 -19.57 3.00
N LEU A 119 6.57 -18.64 2.08
CA LEU A 119 7.63 -17.87 1.42
C LEU A 119 8.03 -16.62 2.22
N GLY A 120 7.37 -16.35 3.36
CA GLY A 120 7.60 -15.12 4.13
C GLY A 120 7.09 -13.86 3.43
N ILE A 121 6.15 -13.99 2.49
CA ILE A 121 5.49 -12.88 1.80
C ILE A 121 4.20 -12.55 2.56
N VAL A 122 3.97 -11.26 2.83
CA VAL A 122 2.74 -10.79 3.46
C VAL A 122 1.56 -11.02 2.52
N ALA A 123 0.62 -11.86 2.96
CA ALA A 123 -0.66 -12.02 2.30
C ALA A 123 -1.59 -10.88 2.75
N ALA A 124 -2.02 -10.07 1.79
CA ALA A 124 -2.87 -8.91 2.03
C ALA A 124 -4.21 -9.03 1.28
N ALA A 125 -5.31 -8.63 1.91
CA ALA A 125 -6.64 -8.66 1.29
C ALA A 125 -7.12 -7.26 0.89
N GLY A 126 -7.74 -7.16 -0.28
CA GLY A 126 -8.33 -5.94 -0.83
C GLY A 126 -8.99 -6.20 -2.19
N HIS A 127 -9.64 -5.18 -2.76
CA HIS A 127 -10.35 -5.28 -4.05
C HIS A 127 -11.24 -6.54 -4.12
N SER A 128 -12.12 -6.66 -3.12
CA SER A 128 -12.73 -7.95 -2.75
C SER A 128 -14.18 -7.81 -2.29
N MET A 129 -14.98 -8.81 -2.65
CA MET A 129 -16.33 -9.04 -2.18
C MET A 129 -16.44 -10.00 -0.98
N ALA A 130 -15.30 -10.35 -0.36
CA ALA A 130 -15.22 -11.31 0.74
C ALA A 130 -16.17 -11.01 1.89
N ARG A 131 -16.62 -12.08 2.55
CA ARG A 131 -17.33 -12.01 3.82
C ARG A 131 -16.41 -12.42 4.96
N ASP A 132 -16.84 -12.17 6.18
CA ASP A 132 -16.13 -12.57 7.41
C ASP A 132 -15.58 -14.01 7.37
N LYS A 133 -16.38 -14.98 6.92
CA LYS A 133 -15.97 -16.39 6.80
C LYS A 133 -14.80 -16.60 5.85
N ASP A 134 -14.71 -15.82 4.78
CA ASP A 134 -13.66 -15.95 3.76
C ASP A 134 -12.37 -15.34 4.32
N VAL A 135 -12.49 -14.20 5.04
CA VAL A 135 -11.38 -13.56 5.75
C VAL A 135 -10.85 -14.44 6.87
N LEU A 136 -11.71 -15.05 7.70
CA LEU A 136 -11.31 -15.96 8.76
C LEU A 136 -10.56 -17.18 8.20
N ALA A 137 -11.09 -17.81 7.15
CA ALA A 137 -10.41 -18.93 6.51
C ALA A 137 -9.05 -18.54 5.92
N ALA A 138 -8.94 -17.32 5.38
CA ALA A 138 -7.68 -16.78 4.90
C ALA A 138 -6.71 -16.47 6.05
N MET A 139 -7.17 -15.95 7.18
CA MET A 139 -6.35 -15.74 8.38
C MET A 139 -5.77 -17.06 8.90
N ASP A 140 -6.59 -18.11 8.98
CA ASP A 140 -6.14 -19.47 9.33
C ASP A 140 -5.08 -20.00 8.35
N ALA A 141 -5.09 -19.52 7.11
CA ALA A 141 -4.12 -19.85 6.07
C ALA A 141 -2.88 -18.94 6.05
N GLY A 142 -2.85 -17.84 6.83
CA GLY A 142 -1.73 -16.91 6.94
C GLY A 142 -1.96 -15.49 6.44
N LEU A 143 -3.20 -15.08 6.17
CA LEU A 143 -3.55 -13.67 5.89
C LEU A 143 -3.29 -12.82 7.15
N SER A 144 -2.54 -11.73 6.99
CA SER A 144 -2.14 -10.87 8.12
C SER A 144 -2.34 -9.37 7.87
N HIS A 145 -2.81 -8.99 6.67
CA HIS A 145 -2.87 -7.60 6.25
C HIS A 145 -4.11 -7.28 5.41
N ILE A 146 -4.59 -6.05 5.51
CA ILE A 146 -5.64 -5.48 4.66
C ILE A 146 -5.11 -4.20 4.01
N ILE A 147 -5.29 -4.05 2.70
CA ILE A 147 -4.94 -2.81 1.99
C ILE A 147 -6.08 -1.79 2.01
N HIS A 148 -5.68 -0.51 1.97
CA HIS A 148 -6.48 0.72 1.90
C HIS A 148 -7.97 0.60 2.31
N VAL A 149 -8.22 0.48 3.62
CA VAL A 149 -9.57 0.28 4.18
C VAL A 149 -10.62 1.25 3.61
N TRP A 150 -11.84 0.74 3.39
CA TRP A 150 -12.96 1.27 2.59
C TRP A 150 -12.79 1.28 1.07
N SER A 151 -11.58 1.40 0.53
CA SER A 151 -11.37 1.44 -0.91
C SER A 151 -11.51 0.04 -1.52
N ALA A 152 -12.49 -0.12 -2.42
CA ALA A 152 -12.75 -1.38 -3.13
C ALA A 152 -13.01 -2.60 -2.20
N GLN A 153 -13.78 -2.39 -1.13
CA GLN A 153 -14.14 -3.44 -0.17
C GLN A 153 -15.65 -3.68 -0.12
N SER A 154 -16.07 -4.92 0.11
CA SER A 154 -17.44 -5.23 0.51
C SER A 154 -17.76 -4.67 1.90
N THR A 155 -19.03 -4.34 2.08
CA THR A 155 -19.59 -3.83 3.35
C THR A 155 -20.71 -4.73 3.86
N THR A 156 -21.20 -4.43 5.06
CA THR A 156 -22.35 -5.10 5.64
C THR A 156 -23.55 -5.03 4.73
N VAL A 157 -24.12 -6.19 4.39
CA VAL A 157 -25.40 -6.29 3.71
C VAL A 157 -26.46 -6.90 4.63
N ARG A 158 -27.73 -6.74 4.25
CA ARG A 158 -28.85 -7.42 4.86
C ARG A 158 -29.35 -8.53 3.93
N GLU A 159 -29.30 -9.77 4.40
CA GLU A 159 -29.90 -10.92 3.72
C GLU A 159 -30.98 -11.52 4.62
N GLY A 160 -32.25 -11.32 4.24
CA GLY A 160 -33.38 -11.63 5.11
C GLY A 160 -33.38 -10.76 6.39
N PRO A 161 -33.53 -11.34 7.59
CA PRO A 161 -33.42 -10.59 8.85
C PRO A 161 -31.97 -10.35 9.29
N TRP A 162 -31.00 -11.05 8.70
CA TRP A 162 -29.62 -11.11 9.21
C TRP A 162 -28.71 -10.05 8.60
N ARG A 163 -27.73 -9.60 9.40
CA ARG A 163 -26.61 -8.76 8.94
C ARG A 163 -25.43 -9.67 8.61
N LYS A 164 -24.82 -9.43 7.46
CA LYS A 164 -23.65 -10.18 6.99
C LYS A 164 -22.51 -9.20 6.74
N PRO A 165 -21.48 -9.18 7.62
CA PRO A 165 -20.34 -8.29 7.46
C PRO A 165 -19.54 -8.62 6.20
N GLY A 166 -18.95 -7.59 5.60
CA GLY A 166 -18.00 -7.72 4.49
C GLY A 166 -16.55 -7.63 4.98
N LEU A 167 -15.66 -7.41 4.01
CA LEU A 167 -14.25 -7.19 4.26
C LEU A 167 -14.02 -5.93 5.11
N LEU A 168 -14.79 -4.87 4.91
CA LEU A 168 -14.66 -3.63 5.68
C LEU A 168 -14.83 -3.89 7.18
N GLU A 169 -15.90 -4.58 7.58
CA GLU A 169 -16.14 -4.84 9.01
C GLU A 169 -15.11 -5.80 9.61
N ALA A 170 -14.65 -6.80 8.84
CA ALA A 170 -13.56 -7.66 9.27
C ALA A 170 -12.27 -6.85 9.49
N SER A 171 -11.94 -5.92 8.59
CA SER A 171 -10.80 -5.01 8.69
C SER A 171 -10.83 -4.19 9.98
N LEU A 172 -12.01 -3.71 10.36
CA LEU A 172 -12.17 -2.89 11.56
C LEU A 172 -12.11 -3.70 12.86
N THR A 173 -12.46 -4.98 12.85
CA THR A 173 -12.77 -5.72 14.09
C THR A 173 -11.88 -6.92 14.38
N PHE A 174 -11.12 -7.44 13.41
CA PHE A 174 -10.30 -8.63 13.61
C PHE A 174 -8.89 -8.25 14.08
N ASP A 175 -8.50 -8.69 15.27
CA ASP A 175 -7.25 -8.28 15.93
C ASP A 175 -5.97 -8.83 15.28
N GLY A 176 -6.07 -9.91 14.50
CA GLY A 176 -4.94 -10.53 13.81
C GLY A 176 -4.50 -9.84 12.51
N LEU A 177 -5.14 -8.73 12.15
CA LEU A 177 -4.89 -8.01 10.89
C LEU A 177 -4.29 -6.64 11.17
N THR A 178 -3.22 -6.33 10.44
CA THR A 178 -2.79 -4.94 10.23
C THR A 178 -3.57 -4.37 9.04
N VAL A 179 -3.82 -3.06 9.04
CA VAL A 179 -4.75 -2.44 8.08
C VAL A 179 -4.18 -1.13 7.59
N GLU A 180 -4.12 -0.97 6.27
CA GLU A 180 -3.69 0.28 5.65
C GLU A 180 -4.83 1.29 5.58
N MET A 181 -4.50 2.57 5.75
CA MET A 181 -5.42 3.69 5.60
C MET A 181 -4.74 4.84 4.85
N ILE A 182 -5.45 5.37 3.84
CA ILE A 182 -5.03 6.57 3.10
C ILE A 182 -5.61 7.79 3.82
N ALA A 183 -4.74 8.58 4.45
CA ALA A 183 -5.14 9.70 5.31
C ALA A 183 -4.99 11.06 4.63
N ASP A 184 -5.46 11.17 3.39
CA ASP A 184 -5.38 12.39 2.56
C ASP A 184 -6.60 13.32 2.67
N ASN A 185 -7.57 12.97 3.50
CA ASN A 185 -8.86 13.67 3.64
C ASN A 185 -9.69 13.73 2.33
N ARG A 186 -9.38 12.86 1.37
CA ARG A 186 -10.11 12.69 0.10
C ARG A 186 -10.69 11.29 0.01
N HIS A 187 -9.85 10.27 0.12
CA HIS A 187 -10.26 8.86 0.17
C HIS A 187 -11.20 8.64 1.34
N LEU A 188 -10.88 9.24 2.50
CA LEU A 188 -11.67 9.13 3.71
C LEU A 188 -11.97 10.51 4.29
N PRO A 189 -13.25 10.84 4.57
CA PRO A 189 -13.55 11.99 5.40
C PRO A 189 -13.11 11.75 6.85
N PRO A 190 -12.95 12.80 7.68
CA PRO A 190 -12.42 12.66 9.04
C PRO A 190 -13.20 11.70 9.93
N THR A 191 -14.51 11.58 9.70
CA THR A 191 -15.38 10.65 10.43
C THR A 191 -14.95 9.19 10.24
N LEU A 192 -14.59 8.78 9.02
CA LEU A 192 -14.17 7.40 8.74
C LEU A 192 -12.76 7.14 9.27
N MET A 193 -11.85 8.10 9.14
CA MET A 193 -10.52 8.00 9.74
C MET A 193 -10.59 7.85 11.27
N LYS A 194 -11.46 8.63 11.94
CA LYS A 194 -11.72 8.49 13.39
C LYS A 194 -12.28 7.11 13.75
N LEU A 195 -13.11 6.52 12.87
CA LEU A 195 -13.65 5.18 13.08
C LEU A 195 -12.55 4.12 12.99
N ALA A 196 -11.68 4.19 11.98
CA ALA A 196 -10.53 3.30 11.85
C ALA A 196 -9.62 3.36 13.08
N VAL A 197 -9.24 4.57 13.52
CA VAL A 197 -8.40 4.75 14.72
C VAL A 197 -9.05 4.12 15.95
N LYS A 198 -10.37 4.26 16.14
CA LYS A 198 -11.08 3.69 17.29
C LYS A 198 -11.19 2.17 17.25
N CYS A 199 -11.38 1.58 16.07
CA CYS A 199 -11.64 0.16 15.93
C CYS A 199 -10.34 -0.66 15.80
N ILE A 200 -9.39 -0.18 14.99
CA ILE A 200 -8.14 -0.90 14.68
C ILE A 200 -7.05 -0.56 15.70
N GLY A 201 -7.01 0.69 16.14
CA GLY A 201 -6.02 1.19 17.10
C GLY A 201 -4.66 1.53 16.49
N PRO A 202 -3.83 2.28 17.24
CA PRO A 202 -2.57 2.82 16.76
C PRO A 202 -1.45 1.80 16.57
N ASP A 203 -1.63 0.55 17.01
CA ASP A 203 -0.63 -0.51 16.88
C ASP A 203 -0.82 -1.39 15.63
N ARG A 204 -2.01 -1.34 15.00
CA ARG A 204 -2.33 -2.15 13.82
C ARG A 204 -2.63 -1.33 12.56
N LEU A 205 -2.88 -0.04 12.70
CA LEU A 205 -3.13 0.86 11.57
C LEU A 205 -1.81 1.27 10.91
N CYS A 206 -1.72 1.09 9.60
CA CYS A 206 -0.60 1.51 8.76
C CYS A 206 -1.05 2.68 7.87
N ILE A 207 -0.34 3.80 7.88
CA ILE A 207 -0.64 4.90 6.96
C ILE A 207 0.14 4.67 5.67
N VAL A 208 -0.59 4.64 4.57
CA VAL A 208 -0.02 4.51 3.24
C VAL A 208 -0.43 5.68 2.39
N SER A 209 0.45 6.07 1.45
CA SER A 209 0.11 7.13 0.53
C SER A 209 -0.82 6.65 -0.58
N ASP A 210 -0.68 5.39 -1.01
CA ASP A 210 -1.21 4.90 -2.28
C ASP A 210 -0.94 5.90 -3.43
N ALA A 211 0.23 6.55 -3.36
CA ALA A 211 0.58 7.63 -4.26
C ALA A 211 0.90 7.08 -5.66
N THR A 212 0.30 7.69 -6.67
CA THR A 212 0.52 7.33 -8.06
C THR A 212 1.57 8.21 -8.73
N SER A 213 1.84 7.96 -10.01
CA SER A 213 2.65 8.84 -10.87
C SER A 213 2.07 10.26 -10.99
N GLY A 214 0.81 10.47 -10.61
CA GLY A 214 0.19 11.80 -10.51
C GLY A 214 0.60 12.60 -9.27
N ALA A 215 1.23 11.96 -8.26
CA ALA A 215 1.62 12.63 -7.04
C ALA A 215 2.69 13.72 -7.29
N GLY A 216 2.44 14.93 -6.77
CA GLY A 216 3.29 16.09 -7.01
C GLY A 216 3.08 16.80 -8.37
N LEU A 217 2.20 16.29 -9.24
CA LEU A 217 1.81 16.99 -10.46
C LEU A 217 0.67 18.00 -10.21
N PRO A 218 0.56 19.06 -11.04
CA PRO A 218 -0.56 20.00 -10.97
C PRO A 218 -1.92 19.34 -11.25
N ASP A 219 -2.99 19.93 -10.72
CA ASP A 219 -4.37 19.54 -11.04
C ASP A 219 -4.64 19.60 -12.56
N GLY A 220 -5.35 18.61 -13.09
CA GLY A 220 -5.59 18.41 -14.52
C GLY A 220 -4.48 17.68 -15.28
N SER A 221 -3.34 17.36 -14.63
CA SER A 221 -2.28 16.57 -15.27
C SER A 221 -2.75 15.15 -15.57
N ARG A 222 -2.41 14.63 -16.76
CA ARG A 222 -2.63 13.23 -17.13
C ARG A 222 -1.43 12.36 -16.78
N PHE A 223 -1.69 11.15 -16.33
CA PHE A 223 -0.66 10.15 -16.06
C PHE A 223 -1.16 8.74 -16.36
N ARG A 224 -0.23 7.79 -16.51
CA ARG A 224 -0.54 6.39 -16.78
C ARG A 224 -0.05 5.49 -15.64
N MET A 225 -0.80 4.44 -15.37
CA MET A 225 -0.44 3.36 -14.45
C MET A 225 -1.04 2.06 -14.97
N GLY A 226 -0.18 1.06 -15.20
CA GLY A 226 -0.57 -0.15 -15.93
C GLY A 226 -1.07 0.19 -17.34
N GLY A 227 -2.18 -0.41 -17.76
CA GLY A 227 -2.77 -0.21 -19.08
C GLY A 227 -3.57 1.10 -19.25
N LEU A 228 -3.88 1.81 -18.17
CA LEU A 228 -4.87 2.88 -18.13
C LEU A 228 -4.27 4.28 -17.95
N GLU A 229 -5.08 5.30 -18.26
CA GLU A 229 -4.78 6.72 -18.11
C GLU A 229 -5.74 7.37 -17.11
N TYR A 230 -5.22 8.33 -16.34
CA TYR A 230 -5.91 9.00 -15.24
C TYR A 230 -5.60 10.49 -15.23
N GLU A 231 -6.31 11.23 -14.39
CA GLU A 231 -6.11 12.67 -14.16
C GLU A 231 -5.88 12.97 -12.69
N VAL A 232 -4.98 13.88 -12.41
CA VAL A 232 -4.87 14.48 -11.08
C VAL A 232 -6.06 15.42 -10.88
N SER A 233 -6.90 15.11 -9.89
CA SER A 233 -8.05 15.96 -9.54
C SER A 233 -8.17 16.07 -8.02
N ASN A 234 -8.09 17.28 -7.48
CA ASN A 234 -8.34 17.60 -6.07
C ASN A 234 -7.53 16.76 -5.07
N GLY A 235 -6.26 16.47 -5.37
CA GLY A 235 -5.39 15.70 -4.46
C GLY A 235 -5.52 14.18 -4.56
N VAL A 236 -6.27 13.67 -5.55
CA VAL A 236 -6.34 12.24 -5.90
C VAL A 236 -6.01 12.02 -7.37
N GLY A 237 -5.61 10.80 -7.71
CA GLY A 237 -5.77 10.30 -9.06
C GLY A 237 -7.23 9.97 -9.30
N MET A 238 -7.75 10.29 -10.48
CA MET A 238 -9.15 10.09 -10.84
C MET A 238 -9.23 9.41 -12.20
N MET A 239 -10.09 8.39 -12.31
CA MET A 239 -10.47 7.82 -13.60
C MET A 239 -11.04 8.91 -14.52
N LEU A 240 -10.79 8.83 -15.83
CA LEU A 240 -11.26 9.86 -16.78
C LEU A 240 -12.79 10.03 -16.77
N ASP A 241 -13.51 8.94 -16.48
CA ASP A 241 -14.98 8.91 -16.35
C ASP A 241 -15.48 9.27 -14.93
N ARG A 242 -14.57 9.54 -13.99
CA ARG A 242 -14.83 9.83 -12.57
C ARG A 242 -15.58 8.72 -11.81
N SER A 243 -15.51 7.49 -12.29
CA SER A 243 -16.15 6.33 -11.65
C SER A 243 -15.48 5.93 -10.32
N SER A 244 -14.17 6.15 -10.19
CA SER A 244 -13.38 5.80 -9.02
C SER A 244 -12.10 6.64 -8.92
N PHE A 245 -11.53 6.68 -7.71
CA PHE A 245 -10.17 7.18 -7.51
C PHE A 245 -9.17 6.16 -8.03
N ALA A 246 -8.04 6.66 -8.51
CA ALA A 246 -6.90 5.92 -9.00
C ALA A 246 -5.68 6.28 -8.15
N GLY A 247 -5.74 5.83 -6.90
CA GLY A 247 -4.80 6.17 -5.84
C GLY A 247 -4.80 7.65 -5.47
N SER A 248 -3.86 8.03 -4.60
CA SER A 248 -3.68 9.42 -4.17
C SER A 248 -2.69 10.18 -5.06
N SER A 249 -2.82 11.51 -5.08
CA SER A 249 -1.72 12.40 -5.50
C SER A 249 -1.08 13.11 -4.30
N THR A 250 -1.49 12.75 -3.08
CA THR A 250 -0.97 13.28 -1.81
C THR A 250 0.20 12.41 -1.32
N LEU A 251 1.27 13.05 -0.86
CA LEU A 251 2.46 12.37 -0.35
C LEU A 251 2.32 12.07 1.15
N LEU A 252 3.04 11.05 1.64
CA LEU A 252 2.86 10.53 3.00
C LEU A 252 3.05 11.59 4.10
N ASN A 253 4.02 12.49 3.94
CA ASN A 253 4.26 13.55 4.92
C ASN A 253 3.09 14.53 5.05
N GLN A 254 2.30 14.73 3.99
CA GLN A 254 1.12 15.59 3.99
C GLN A 254 -0.07 14.92 4.68
N MET A 255 -0.03 13.61 4.90
CA MET A 255 -1.08 12.86 5.60
C MET A 255 -0.91 12.92 7.14
N LEU A 256 0.31 13.14 7.64
CA LEU A 256 0.56 13.31 9.06
C LEU A 256 -0.18 14.50 9.71
N PRO A 257 -0.16 15.73 9.15
CA PRO A 257 -0.94 16.83 9.72
C PRO A 257 -2.45 16.57 9.63
N VAL A 258 -2.95 15.84 8.63
CA VAL A 258 -4.37 15.42 8.59
C VAL A 258 -4.71 14.55 9.80
N LEU A 259 -3.87 13.56 10.10
CA LEU A 259 -4.07 12.68 11.26
C LEU A 259 -4.02 13.44 12.59
N VAL A 260 -3.05 14.34 12.74
CA VAL A 260 -2.86 15.08 13.99
C VAL A 260 -3.93 16.16 14.16
N ASP A 261 -4.08 17.06 13.18
CA ASP A 261 -4.86 18.29 13.35
C ASP A 261 -6.36 18.07 13.07
N VAL A 262 -6.71 17.16 12.16
CA VAL A 262 -8.10 16.94 11.72
C VAL A 262 -8.73 15.72 12.40
N VAL A 263 -7.98 14.62 12.47
CA VAL A 263 -8.45 13.38 13.09
C VAL A 263 -8.25 13.41 14.61
N GLY A 264 -7.23 14.11 15.10
CA GLY A 264 -6.92 14.23 16.53
C GLY A 264 -6.08 13.08 17.06
N VAL A 265 -5.30 12.41 16.21
CA VAL A 265 -4.37 11.34 16.60
C VAL A 265 -3.14 11.98 17.26
N PRO A 266 -2.68 11.49 18.43
CA PRO A 266 -1.42 11.94 19.02
C PRO A 266 -0.25 11.79 18.04
N LEU A 267 0.62 12.80 17.94
CA LEU A 267 1.74 12.83 16.98
C LEU A 267 2.58 11.54 16.99
N VAL A 268 2.91 11.01 18.17
CA VAL A 268 3.73 9.79 18.32
C VAL A 268 3.02 8.57 17.73
N GLU A 269 1.69 8.50 17.86
CA GLU A 269 0.88 7.43 17.26
C GLU A 269 0.81 7.59 15.74
N ALA A 270 0.59 8.81 15.24
CA ALA A 270 0.60 9.07 13.80
C ALA A 270 1.93 8.69 13.15
N VAL A 271 3.06 9.04 13.79
CA VAL A 271 4.40 8.63 13.35
C VAL A 271 4.55 7.10 13.40
N ARG A 272 4.13 6.45 14.49
CA ARG A 272 4.14 4.98 14.61
C ARG A 272 3.38 4.30 13.47
N MET A 273 2.19 4.78 13.15
CA MET A 273 1.37 4.24 12.06
C MET A 273 2.03 4.43 10.69
N ALA A 274 2.89 5.43 10.50
CA ALA A 274 3.62 5.68 9.25
C ALA A 274 5.04 5.07 9.21
N THR A 275 5.58 4.57 10.33
CA THR A 275 6.96 4.04 10.39
C THR A 275 7.03 2.62 10.96
N LEU A 276 6.75 2.44 12.25
CA LEU A 276 6.96 1.18 12.96
C LEU A 276 5.95 0.11 12.54
N ASN A 277 4.68 0.48 12.38
CA ASN A 277 3.64 -0.47 11.99
C ASN A 277 3.87 -1.05 10.59
N PRO A 278 4.13 -0.24 9.54
CA PRO A 278 4.47 -0.80 8.22
C PRO A 278 5.79 -1.60 8.25
N ALA A 279 6.78 -1.19 9.05
CA ALA A 279 8.02 -1.98 9.21
C ALA A 279 7.75 -3.37 9.83
N ARG A 280 6.90 -3.45 10.86
CA ARG A 280 6.44 -4.70 11.46
C ARG A 280 5.64 -5.55 10.50
N ALA A 281 4.72 -4.93 9.76
CA ALA A 281 3.86 -5.63 8.82
C ALA A 281 4.67 -6.42 7.79
N ILE A 282 5.81 -5.90 7.35
CA ILE A 282 6.70 -6.54 6.36
C ILE A 282 7.94 -7.22 6.98
N GLY A 283 8.04 -7.29 8.31
CA GLY A 283 9.11 -7.99 9.03
C GLY A 283 10.51 -7.35 8.92
N VAL A 284 10.60 -6.02 8.97
CA VAL A 284 11.87 -5.28 8.94
C VAL A 284 12.05 -4.32 10.12
N ASP A 285 11.24 -4.47 11.16
CA ASP A 285 11.28 -3.63 12.36
C ASP A 285 12.47 -3.91 13.28
N ASP A 286 13.26 -4.95 12.99
CA ASP A 286 14.57 -5.21 13.59
C ASP A 286 15.61 -4.13 13.21
N ARG A 287 15.40 -3.44 12.08
CA ARG A 287 16.32 -2.41 11.56
C ARG A 287 15.66 -1.12 11.08
N LYS A 288 14.34 -1.07 10.89
CA LYS A 288 13.59 0.11 10.43
C LYS A 288 12.49 0.51 11.41
N GLY A 289 11.97 1.73 11.25
CA GLY A 289 10.70 2.15 11.84
C GLY A 289 10.79 2.75 13.25
N SER A 290 11.93 2.63 13.94
CA SER A 290 12.17 3.27 15.23
C SER A 290 13.59 3.82 15.38
N LEU A 291 13.78 4.73 16.33
CA LEU A 291 15.08 5.35 16.62
C LEU A 291 15.71 4.67 17.84
N LEU A 292 16.36 3.52 17.62
CA LEU A 292 17.05 2.75 18.66
C LEU A 292 18.51 2.48 18.25
N PRO A 293 19.44 2.36 19.21
CA PRO A 293 20.82 1.96 18.90
C PRO A 293 20.86 0.63 18.12
N GLY A 294 21.65 0.58 17.05
CA GLY A 294 21.83 -0.62 16.22
C GLY A 294 20.90 -0.71 15.00
N MET A 295 19.90 0.17 14.88
CA MET A 295 19.03 0.25 13.70
C MET A 295 19.67 1.02 12.55
N ASP A 296 19.11 0.89 11.34
CA ASP A 296 19.51 1.69 10.19
C ASP A 296 19.27 3.16 10.51
N ALA A 297 20.27 4.02 10.21
CA ALA A 297 20.17 5.46 10.40
C ALA A 297 19.30 6.12 9.30
N ASP A 298 18.03 5.73 9.29
CA ASP A 298 16.94 6.23 8.47
C ASP A 298 16.11 7.22 9.28
N ILE A 299 16.39 8.51 9.10
CA ILE A 299 15.88 9.57 9.98
C ILE A 299 15.34 10.69 9.11
N ALA A 300 14.11 11.12 9.38
CA ALA A 300 13.52 12.32 8.82
C ALA A 300 13.28 13.34 9.93
N ILE A 301 13.77 14.56 9.73
CA ILE A 301 13.56 15.71 10.61
C ILE A 301 12.66 16.66 9.85
N PHE A 302 11.55 17.05 10.49
CA PHE A 302 10.52 17.89 9.89
C PHE A 302 10.47 19.26 10.56
N ASN A 303 10.03 20.26 9.80
CA ASN A 303 9.54 21.51 10.35
C ASN A 303 8.12 21.32 10.93
N ASP A 304 7.59 22.33 11.61
CA ASP A 304 6.26 22.31 12.23
C ASP A 304 5.12 22.05 11.21
N ASP A 305 5.34 22.35 9.93
CA ASP A 305 4.40 22.14 8.83
C ASP A 305 4.56 20.76 8.14
N PHE A 306 5.34 19.84 8.71
CA PHE A 306 5.69 18.53 8.14
C PHE A 306 6.41 18.59 6.79
N THR A 307 7.00 19.73 6.42
CA THR A 307 8.02 19.75 5.37
C THR A 307 9.32 19.14 5.91
N ALA A 308 9.94 18.25 5.13
CA ALA A 308 11.18 17.60 5.55
C ALA A 308 12.33 18.62 5.51
N TRP A 309 12.90 18.92 6.69
CA TRP A 309 14.09 19.75 6.84
C TRP A 309 15.36 18.98 6.50
N ARG A 310 15.43 17.72 6.93
CA ARG A 310 16.57 16.84 6.66
C ARG A 310 16.14 15.39 6.63
N VAL A 311 16.69 14.64 5.68
CA VAL A 311 16.46 13.20 5.57
C VAL A 311 17.80 12.50 5.50
N MET A 312 17.95 11.44 6.28
CA MET A 312 19.11 10.54 6.29
C MET A 312 18.62 9.15 5.92
N ILE A 313 19.35 8.48 5.03
CA ILE A 313 19.08 7.12 4.58
C ILE A 313 20.36 6.32 4.75
N SER A 314 20.32 5.30 5.60
CA SER A 314 21.47 4.48 5.98
C SER A 314 22.68 5.34 6.38
N GLY A 315 22.43 6.39 7.18
CA GLY A 315 23.45 7.30 7.70
C GLY A 315 23.95 8.36 6.73
N ARG A 316 23.47 8.38 5.48
CA ARG A 316 23.83 9.39 4.47
C ARG A 316 22.73 10.44 4.37
N THR A 317 23.10 11.71 4.49
CA THR A 317 22.14 12.80 4.29
C THR A 317 21.75 12.88 2.81
N VAL A 318 20.44 12.90 2.55
CA VAL A 318 19.88 13.15 1.23
C VAL A 318 20.07 14.65 0.94
N THR A 319 20.93 14.97 -0.02
CA THR A 319 21.11 16.35 -0.47
C THR A 319 19.94 16.72 -1.38
N SER A 320 19.05 17.60 -0.91
CA SER A 320 18.13 18.29 -1.80
C SER A 320 18.97 19.19 -2.71
N ASN A 321 19.09 18.86 -4.00
CA ASN A 321 19.42 19.90 -4.97
C ASN A 321 18.26 20.90 -4.90
N GLN A 322 18.51 22.07 -4.31
CA GLN A 322 17.63 23.24 -4.43
C GLN A 322 17.58 23.68 -5.89
#